data_AF-A0A959Z2W4-F1
#
_entry.id   AF-A0A959Z2W4-F1
#
_cell.length_a   1.000
_cell.length_b   1.000
_cell.length_c   1.000
_cell.angle_alpha   90.00
_cell.angle_beta   90.00
_cell.angle_gamma   90.00
#
_symmetry.space_group_name_H-M   'P 1'
#
loop_
_entity.id
_entity.type
_entity.pdbx_description
1 polymer ?
#
loop_
_entity_poly.entity_id
_entity_poly.type
_entity_poly.pdbx_seq_one_letter_code
_entity_poly.pdbx_strand_id
1 'polypeptide(L)'
;MPRTTLAHIHSFKDLVRYLEQELHWPLQEYELDDLSFEYEPEELGLKEKEAARVKSIRQLRPLGDGQPWGIFFVEFEQKKLPVTVMRRILAHLSLKKRASANKADRRSWEKEDLLFITSFGAKDHPELAFAHFREREGELPTLNVLGWDEEDTPLKLEAVTGTLKQHLAWPADAGDRDAWRQQWRQAFTLRHRETIATAKDLSEELAKLARNIRDRILTALRFETEQGPLTKLMKAFQATLVHDLDEAGFADMYAQTIAYGLLSARIVDPQHRTADDFAAHMRTNPFLKELMETFLKAGGRKGKAGGPGIDFDELGVADVVDLLDQANMQAVVRDFGNRNPQEDPVIHFYEHFLAAYDKKQKLDRGVFYTPLPVVRFIVKGVDDQLRTEFGLEDGLADTTTWGQLAERRKDLKIPKGVTPDQDFVQVLDPATGTGTFLVEVIGLIHQNMVAKWRKQGHGEKKIGELWNAYVPAHLLPRLHGFELMMAPYAIAHLKIGLKLYETGYRFGSEQRARIYLTNSLEQ
;
A
#
# COMPACT_ATOMS: atom_id res chain seq x y z
N MET A 1 -38.54 1.76 -6.56
CA MET A 1 -37.48 2.08 -7.54
C MET A 1 -36.23 1.30 -7.15
N PRO A 2 -35.50 0.65 -8.06
CA PRO A 2 -34.20 0.07 -7.73
C PRO A 2 -33.25 1.19 -7.26
N ARG A 3 -32.48 0.94 -6.18
CA ARG A 3 -31.48 1.89 -5.68
C ARG A 3 -30.40 2.11 -6.75
N THR A 4 -30.08 3.36 -7.05
CA THR A 4 -29.06 3.72 -8.04
C THR A 4 -27.68 3.50 -7.42
N THR A 5 -26.93 2.50 -7.88
CA THR A 5 -25.56 2.22 -7.39
C THR A 5 -24.53 2.99 -8.22
N LEU A 6 -23.41 3.41 -7.59
CA LEU A 6 -22.34 4.15 -8.27
C LEU A 6 -21.80 3.45 -9.52
N ALA A 7 -21.86 2.10 -9.56
CA ALA A 7 -21.46 1.28 -10.71
C ALA A 7 -22.22 1.58 -12.01
N HIS A 8 -23.43 2.14 -11.92
CA HIS A 8 -24.28 2.44 -13.07
C HIS A 8 -24.27 3.94 -13.44
N ILE A 9 -23.36 4.73 -12.86
CA ILE A 9 -23.26 6.16 -13.09
C ILE A 9 -22.12 6.41 -14.07
N HIS A 10 -22.46 6.59 -15.35
CA HIS A 10 -21.49 6.81 -16.43
C HIS A 10 -21.56 8.22 -17.01
N SER A 11 -22.50 9.05 -16.54
CA SER A 11 -22.72 10.39 -17.05
C SER A 11 -23.11 11.37 -15.96
N PHE A 12 -22.97 12.67 -16.22
CA PHE A 12 -23.49 13.69 -15.32
C PHE A 12 -25.01 13.63 -15.15
N LYS A 13 -25.75 13.14 -16.15
CA LYS A 13 -27.19 12.92 -16.05
C LYS A 13 -27.53 11.86 -15.01
N ASP A 14 -26.80 10.74 -15.02
CA ASP A 14 -26.98 9.68 -14.01
C ASP A 14 -26.55 10.17 -12.63
N LEU A 15 -25.50 10.97 -12.57
CA LEU A 15 -25.00 11.55 -11.32
C LEU A 15 -26.00 12.51 -10.70
N VAL A 16 -26.64 13.38 -11.49
CA VAL A 16 -27.69 14.31 -11.00
C VAL A 16 -28.83 13.54 -10.33
N ARG A 17 -29.28 12.43 -10.92
CA ARG A 17 -30.31 11.56 -10.31
C ARG A 17 -29.83 10.94 -9.00
N TYR A 18 -28.57 10.51 -8.94
CA TYR A 18 -27.98 9.96 -7.72
C TYR A 18 -27.86 11.02 -6.61
N LEU A 19 -27.42 12.24 -6.94
CA LEU A 19 -27.34 13.36 -5.99
C LEU A 19 -28.70 13.67 -5.36
N GLU A 20 -29.77 13.64 -6.15
CA GLU A 20 -31.13 13.86 -5.66
C GLU A 20 -31.64 12.69 -4.80
N GLN A 21 -31.53 11.45 -5.30
CA GLN A 21 -32.14 10.29 -4.66
C GLN A 21 -31.39 9.78 -3.43
N GLU A 22 -30.06 9.73 -3.51
CA GLU A 22 -29.22 9.07 -2.51
C GLU A 22 -28.50 10.06 -1.60
N LEU A 23 -28.26 11.30 -2.06
CA LEU A 23 -27.62 12.36 -1.27
C LEU A 23 -28.60 13.50 -0.88
N HIS A 24 -29.87 13.42 -1.30
CA HIS A 24 -30.94 14.35 -0.95
C HIS A 24 -30.72 15.80 -1.40
N TRP A 25 -30.01 16.01 -2.50
CA TRP A 25 -29.85 17.35 -3.07
C TRP A 25 -31.17 17.88 -3.63
N PRO A 26 -31.58 19.14 -3.36
CA PRO A 26 -32.87 19.69 -3.76
C PRO A 26 -32.86 20.13 -5.24
N LEU A 27 -32.76 19.16 -6.15
CA LEU A 27 -32.62 19.35 -7.60
C LEU A 27 -33.95 19.37 -8.36
N GLN A 28 -35.05 18.91 -7.73
CA GLN A 28 -36.43 19.01 -8.23
C GLN A 28 -36.66 18.32 -9.59
N GLU A 29 -35.97 17.22 -9.86
CA GLU A 29 -36.05 16.43 -11.10
C GLU A 29 -35.71 17.19 -12.41
N TYR A 30 -35.09 18.38 -12.31
CA TYR A 30 -34.65 19.13 -13.49
C TYR A 30 -33.39 18.53 -14.12
N GLU A 31 -33.22 18.72 -15.44
CA GLU A 31 -32.00 18.31 -16.14
C GLU A 31 -30.86 19.31 -15.85
N LEU A 32 -29.61 18.86 -15.99
CA LEU A 32 -28.44 19.69 -15.67
C LEU A 32 -28.39 21.00 -16.47
N ASP A 33 -28.89 21.00 -17.71
CA ASP A 33 -28.97 22.17 -18.58
C ASP A 33 -29.84 23.27 -17.96
N ASP A 34 -30.97 22.90 -17.33
CA ASP A 34 -31.89 23.84 -16.68
C ASP A 34 -31.35 24.35 -15.33
N LEU A 35 -30.57 23.50 -14.65
CA LEU A 35 -30.02 23.75 -13.33
C LEU A 35 -28.70 24.53 -13.33
N SER A 36 -28.10 24.79 -14.49
CA SER A 36 -26.74 25.36 -14.55
C SER A 36 -26.63 26.62 -15.41
N PHE A 37 -25.47 27.26 -15.30
CA PHE A 37 -24.98 28.30 -16.20
C PHE A 37 -23.76 27.75 -16.93
N GLU A 38 -23.76 27.83 -18.26
CA GLU A 38 -22.63 27.42 -19.08
C GLU A 38 -21.55 28.51 -19.11
N TYR A 39 -20.29 28.09 -19.12
CA TYR A 39 -19.12 28.96 -19.18
C TYR A 39 -18.26 28.61 -20.38
N GLU A 40 -17.83 29.63 -21.11
CA GLU A 40 -16.80 29.46 -22.12
C GLU A 40 -15.41 29.36 -21.44
N PRO A 41 -14.50 28.49 -21.91
CA PRO A 41 -13.16 28.33 -21.33
C PRO A 41 -12.39 29.66 -21.15
N GLU A 42 -12.54 30.59 -22.09
CA GLU A 42 -11.90 31.90 -22.10
C GLU A 42 -12.40 32.80 -20.95
N GLU A 43 -13.67 32.66 -20.56
CA GLU A 43 -14.26 33.41 -19.45
C GLU A 43 -13.61 33.07 -18.10
N LEU A 44 -13.07 31.86 -18.01
CA LEU A 44 -12.31 31.33 -16.87
C LEU A 44 -10.79 31.47 -17.04
N GLY A 45 -10.34 32.22 -18.05
CA GLY A 45 -8.93 32.54 -18.28
C GLY A 45 -8.09 31.37 -18.77
N LEU A 46 -8.72 30.38 -19.41
CA LEU A 46 -8.02 29.31 -20.12
C LEU A 46 -7.50 29.83 -21.46
N LYS A 47 -6.26 29.44 -21.82
CA LYS A 47 -5.69 29.75 -23.14
C LYS A 47 -6.17 28.72 -24.16
N GLU A 48 -6.09 29.02 -25.45
CA GLU A 48 -6.53 28.14 -26.55
C GLU A 48 -6.08 26.67 -26.41
N LYS A 49 -4.80 26.41 -26.09
CA LYS A 49 -4.26 25.04 -25.87
C LYS A 49 -4.84 24.32 -24.64
N GLU A 50 -5.39 25.06 -23.69
CA GLU A 50 -6.01 24.57 -22.46
C GLU A 50 -7.52 24.42 -22.65
N ALA A 51 -8.15 25.38 -23.33
CA ALA A 51 -9.55 25.34 -23.76
C ALA A 51 -9.84 24.10 -24.61
N ALA A 52 -8.94 23.75 -25.55
CA ALA A 52 -9.04 22.53 -26.36
C ALA A 52 -9.06 21.21 -25.57
N ARG A 53 -8.80 21.24 -24.25
CA ARG A 53 -8.83 20.07 -23.37
C ARG A 53 -10.16 19.91 -22.65
N VAL A 54 -10.99 20.95 -22.67
CA VAL A 54 -12.26 21.04 -21.95
C VAL A 54 -13.38 20.91 -22.96
N LYS A 55 -14.30 19.98 -22.69
CA LYS A 55 -15.48 19.76 -23.49
C LYS A 55 -16.65 20.65 -23.04
N SER A 56 -16.85 20.79 -21.73
CA SER A 56 -17.89 21.67 -21.17
C SER A 56 -17.54 22.13 -19.76
N ILE A 57 -18.01 23.34 -19.39
CA ILE A 57 -17.91 23.88 -18.02
C ILE A 57 -19.27 24.46 -17.65
N ARG A 58 -19.86 23.98 -16.57
CA ARG A 58 -21.19 24.39 -16.13
C ARG A 58 -21.23 24.62 -14.64
N GLN A 59 -21.67 25.80 -14.22
CA GLN A 59 -21.89 26.11 -12.81
C GLN A 59 -23.31 25.74 -12.41
N LEU A 60 -23.48 24.91 -11.39
CA LEU A 60 -24.79 24.66 -10.81
C LEU A 60 -25.34 25.93 -10.13
N ARG A 61 -26.61 26.25 -10.40
CA ARG A 61 -27.32 27.33 -9.73
C ARG A 61 -27.38 27.04 -8.22
N PRO A 62 -27.28 28.07 -7.35
CA PRO A 62 -27.47 27.87 -5.91
C PRO A 62 -28.84 27.23 -5.65
N LEU A 63 -28.85 26.12 -4.90
CA LEU A 63 -30.07 25.36 -4.64
C LEU A 63 -30.80 25.82 -3.35
N GLY A 64 -30.16 26.68 -2.57
CA GLY A 64 -30.74 27.25 -1.35
C GLY A 64 -30.07 28.57 -0.95
N ASP A 65 -30.76 29.34 -0.12
CA ASP A 65 -30.27 30.62 0.38
C ASP A 65 -29.04 30.43 1.28
N GLY A 66 -27.98 31.20 1.02
CA GLY A 66 -26.78 31.17 1.85
C GLY A 66 -25.84 29.97 1.62
N GLN A 67 -26.04 29.20 0.54
CA GLN A 67 -25.12 28.13 0.12
C GLN A 67 -23.68 28.66 0.02
N PRO A 68 -22.73 28.13 0.81
CA PRO A 68 -21.34 28.60 0.77
C PRO A 68 -20.60 28.11 -0.48
N TRP A 69 -20.97 26.94 -1.00
CA TRP A 69 -20.25 26.24 -2.07
C TRP A 69 -20.61 26.71 -3.48
N GLY A 70 -19.61 27.04 -4.30
CA GLY A 70 -19.74 27.09 -5.76
C GLY A 70 -19.50 25.71 -6.36
N ILE A 71 -20.50 25.16 -7.06
CA ILE A 71 -20.47 23.79 -7.60
C ILE A 71 -20.36 23.85 -9.13
N PHE A 72 -19.36 23.19 -9.69
CA PHE A 72 -19.07 23.23 -11.12
C PHE A 72 -18.95 21.83 -11.70
N PHE A 73 -19.67 21.55 -12.78
CA PHE A 73 -19.51 20.36 -13.60
C PHE A 73 -18.52 20.67 -14.72
N VAL A 74 -17.46 19.85 -14.87
CA VAL A 74 -16.41 20.06 -15.86
C VAL A 74 -16.12 18.76 -16.60
N GLU A 75 -16.30 18.76 -17.91
CA GLU A 75 -16.03 17.60 -18.76
C GLU A 75 -14.74 17.82 -19.56
N PHE A 76 -13.84 16.83 -19.58
CA PHE A 76 -12.55 16.90 -20.26
C PHE A 76 -12.43 15.88 -21.39
N GLU A 77 -11.72 16.26 -22.45
CA GLU A 77 -11.37 15.36 -23.58
C GLU A 77 -10.16 14.44 -23.28
N GLN A 78 -9.58 14.55 -22.08
CA GLN A 78 -8.33 13.85 -21.73
C GLN A 78 -8.59 12.55 -20.97
N LYS A 79 -7.68 11.57 -21.16
CA LYS A 79 -7.66 10.32 -20.40
C LYS A 79 -7.37 10.48 -18.90
N LYS A 80 -6.83 11.63 -18.48
CA LYS A 80 -6.47 11.92 -17.08
C LYS A 80 -6.93 13.33 -16.71
N LEU A 81 -7.24 13.55 -15.43
CA LEU A 81 -7.67 14.86 -14.93
C LEU A 81 -6.57 15.94 -15.13
N PRO A 82 -6.81 17.00 -15.91
CA PRO A 82 -5.80 18.03 -16.18
C PRO A 82 -5.71 19.05 -15.03
N VAL A 83 -4.94 18.73 -13.99
CA VAL A 83 -4.75 19.55 -12.78
C VAL A 83 -4.38 21.00 -13.06
N THR A 84 -3.58 21.24 -14.09
CA THR A 84 -3.14 22.59 -14.47
C THR A 84 -4.28 23.46 -14.96
N VAL A 85 -5.27 22.86 -15.65
CA VAL A 85 -6.49 23.53 -16.09
C VAL A 85 -7.38 23.81 -14.87
N MET A 86 -7.56 22.81 -14.00
CA MET A 86 -8.31 22.97 -12.73
C MET A 86 -7.77 24.09 -11.85
N ARG A 87 -6.44 24.19 -11.72
CA ARG A 87 -5.77 25.27 -10.95
C ARG A 87 -6.01 26.65 -11.55
N ARG A 88 -6.13 26.76 -12.88
CA ARG A 88 -6.42 28.03 -13.56
C ARG A 88 -7.87 28.44 -13.37
N ILE A 89 -8.79 27.50 -13.51
CA ILE A 89 -10.20 27.70 -13.20
C ILE A 89 -10.34 28.19 -11.74
N LEU A 90 -9.71 27.50 -10.78
CA LEU A 90 -9.67 27.92 -9.37
C LEU A 90 -9.13 29.34 -9.20
N ALA A 91 -7.99 29.66 -9.81
CA ALA A 91 -7.36 30.97 -9.70
C ALA A 91 -8.24 32.10 -10.30
N HIS A 92 -9.13 31.77 -11.23
CA HIS A 92 -10.06 32.73 -11.84
C HIS A 92 -11.34 32.91 -11.01
N LEU A 93 -11.86 31.83 -10.42
CA LEU A 93 -13.09 31.82 -9.64
C LEU A 93 -12.91 32.28 -8.17
N SER A 94 -11.66 32.29 -7.69
CA SER A 94 -11.35 32.66 -6.31
C SER A 94 -11.20 34.17 -6.08
N LEU A 95 -11.53 34.61 -4.87
CA LEU A 95 -11.36 35.99 -4.41
C LEU A 95 -9.90 36.45 -4.54
N LYS A 96 -9.68 37.59 -5.20
CA LYS A 96 -8.36 38.23 -5.27
C LYS A 96 -8.23 39.27 -4.14
N LYS A 97 -7.17 39.18 -3.32
CA LYS A 97 -6.85 40.12 -2.22
C LYS A 97 -6.72 41.60 -2.64
N ARG A 98 -6.67 41.91 -3.95
CA ARG A 98 -6.72 43.26 -4.52
C ARG A 98 -7.48 43.23 -5.85
N ALA A 99 -8.80 43.39 -5.82
CA ALA A 99 -9.60 43.64 -7.02
C ALA A 99 -10.06 45.10 -7.02
N SER A 100 -9.84 45.82 -8.13
CA SER A 100 -10.35 47.18 -8.32
C SER A 100 -11.87 47.15 -8.52
N ALA A 101 -12.54 48.24 -8.14
CA ALA A 101 -14.00 48.39 -8.09
C ALA A 101 -14.77 48.19 -9.42
N ASN A 102 -14.10 47.86 -10.54
CA ASN A 102 -14.71 47.74 -11.87
C ASN A 102 -15.02 46.29 -12.31
N LYS A 103 -15.05 45.30 -11.39
CA LYS A 103 -15.44 43.91 -11.68
C LYS A 103 -16.58 43.40 -10.76
N ALA A 104 -17.55 44.27 -10.47
CA ALA A 104 -18.60 44.03 -9.48
C ALA A 104 -19.64 42.94 -9.84
N ASP A 105 -19.68 42.45 -11.09
CA ASP A 105 -20.70 41.48 -11.54
C ASP A 105 -20.26 40.00 -11.52
N ARG A 106 -19.04 39.67 -11.07
CA ARG A 106 -18.58 38.27 -11.03
C ARG A 106 -18.65 37.71 -9.61
N ARG A 107 -19.53 36.71 -9.38
CA ARG A 107 -19.52 35.91 -8.15
C ARG A 107 -18.13 35.28 -7.99
N SER A 108 -17.57 35.44 -6.79
CA SER A 108 -16.26 34.91 -6.42
C SER A 108 -16.39 34.19 -5.08
N TRP A 109 -15.64 33.11 -4.94
CA TRP A 109 -15.69 32.22 -3.78
C TRP A 109 -14.36 32.25 -3.03
N GLU A 110 -14.41 31.87 -1.75
CA GLU A 110 -13.21 31.39 -1.08
C GLU A 110 -12.72 30.14 -1.81
N LYS A 111 -11.39 29.94 -1.91
CA LYS A 111 -10.84 28.81 -2.68
C LYS A 111 -11.33 27.46 -2.16
N GLU A 112 -11.53 27.37 -0.86
CA GLU A 112 -12.03 26.17 -0.17
C GLU A 112 -13.56 26.08 -0.13
N ASP A 113 -14.27 27.00 -0.77
CA ASP A 113 -15.73 26.97 -0.92
C ASP A 113 -16.10 26.64 -2.39
N LEU A 114 -15.20 25.95 -3.10
CA LEU A 114 -15.42 25.46 -4.46
C LEU A 114 -15.39 23.92 -4.50
N LEU A 115 -16.39 23.35 -5.16
CA LEU A 115 -16.53 21.93 -5.45
C LEU A 115 -16.63 21.74 -6.97
N PHE A 116 -15.78 20.88 -7.51
CA PHE A 116 -15.80 20.52 -8.91
C PHE A 116 -16.24 19.07 -9.06
N ILE A 117 -17.12 18.81 -10.00
CA ILE A 117 -17.58 17.48 -10.39
C ILE A 117 -17.06 17.26 -11.81
N THR A 118 -16.10 16.37 -11.96
CA THR A 118 -15.33 16.22 -13.20
C THR A 118 -15.61 14.90 -13.87
N SER A 119 -15.68 14.92 -15.20
CA SER A 119 -15.68 13.71 -16.04
C SER A 119 -14.48 13.76 -16.97
N PHE A 120 -13.73 12.66 -17.04
CA PHE A 120 -12.55 12.47 -17.90
C PHE A 120 -12.36 10.98 -18.17
N GLY A 121 -11.43 10.57 -19.04
CA GLY A 121 -11.19 9.15 -19.34
C GLY A 121 -11.43 8.76 -20.79
N ALA A 122 -11.60 7.47 -21.05
CA ALA A 122 -11.92 6.97 -22.39
C ALA A 122 -13.41 7.18 -22.70
N LYS A 123 -13.78 7.36 -23.97
CA LYS A 123 -15.19 7.60 -24.37
C LYS A 123 -16.15 6.50 -23.91
N ASP A 124 -15.67 5.26 -23.84
CA ASP A 124 -16.48 4.11 -23.45
C ASP A 124 -16.45 3.84 -21.93
N HIS A 125 -15.47 4.41 -21.21
CA HIS A 125 -15.27 4.22 -19.77
C HIS A 125 -14.86 5.56 -19.12
N PRO A 126 -15.82 6.47 -18.90
CA PRO A 126 -15.55 7.75 -18.24
C PRO A 126 -15.37 7.55 -16.72
N GLU A 127 -14.34 8.18 -16.17
CA GLU A 127 -14.14 8.33 -14.73
C GLU A 127 -14.88 9.59 -14.26
N LEU A 128 -15.63 9.47 -13.18
CA LEU A 128 -16.29 10.58 -12.51
C LEU A 128 -15.59 10.88 -11.19
N ALA A 129 -15.43 12.16 -10.86
CA ALA A 129 -14.81 12.52 -9.60
C ALA A 129 -15.32 13.83 -9.01
N PHE A 130 -15.42 13.88 -7.68
CA PHE A 130 -15.53 15.12 -6.93
C PHE A 130 -14.13 15.63 -6.60
N ALA A 131 -13.88 16.91 -6.85
CA ALA A 131 -12.59 17.54 -6.68
C ALA A 131 -12.73 18.85 -5.90
N HIS A 132 -11.86 19.05 -4.92
CA HIS A 132 -11.91 20.19 -4.00
C HIS A 132 -10.48 20.65 -3.65
N PHE A 133 -10.25 21.95 -3.56
CA PHE A 133 -8.93 22.49 -3.21
C PHE A 133 -8.84 22.85 -1.72
N ARG A 134 -7.79 22.39 -1.05
CA ARG A 134 -7.42 22.82 0.31
C ARG A 134 -6.20 23.73 0.30
N GLU A 135 -6.23 24.80 1.07
CA GLU A 135 -5.12 25.73 1.26
C GLU A 135 -4.52 25.51 2.66
N ARG A 136 -3.21 25.25 2.72
CA ARG A 136 -2.46 25.19 3.98
C ARG A 136 -1.57 26.41 4.08
N GLU A 137 -1.32 26.86 5.30
CA GLU A 137 -0.51 28.04 5.55
C GLU A 137 0.89 27.89 4.96
N GLY A 138 1.25 28.78 4.02
CA GLY A 138 2.53 28.76 3.32
C GLY A 138 2.63 27.83 2.09
N GLU A 139 1.59 27.05 1.76
CA GLU A 139 1.58 26.14 0.60
C GLU A 139 0.65 26.61 -0.53
N LEU A 140 0.93 26.17 -1.76
CA LEU A 140 -0.02 26.33 -2.87
C LEU A 140 -1.25 25.42 -2.63
N PRO A 141 -2.48 25.86 -2.96
CA PRO A 141 -3.68 25.05 -2.78
C PRO A 141 -3.53 23.65 -3.38
N THR A 142 -3.78 22.59 -2.61
CA THR A 142 -3.72 21.21 -3.10
C THR A 142 -5.10 20.76 -3.56
N LEU A 143 -5.20 20.26 -4.78
CA LEU A 143 -6.42 19.59 -5.25
C LEU A 143 -6.53 18.26 -4.50
N ASN A 144 -7.73 17.91 -4.04
CA ASN A 144 -8.08 16.65 -3.40
C ASN A 144 -9.24 16.05 -4.20
N VAL A 145 -9.23 14.73 -4.45
CA VAL A 145 -10.18 14.09 -5.37
C VAL A 145 -10.76 12.81 -4.79
N LEU A 146 -12.07 12.63 -4.95
CA LEU A 146 -12.83 11.42 -4.66
C LEU A 146 -13.47 10.95 -5.98
N GLY A 147 -12.84 9.97 -6.63
CA GLY A 147 -13.22 9.48 -7.96
C GLY A 147 -13.60 8.00 -8.00
N TRP A 148 -14.39 7.64 -9.00
CA TRP A 148 -14.77 6.27 -9.30
C TRP A 148 -15.05 6.07 -10.80
N ASP A 149 -14.97 4.83 -11.25
CA ASP A 149 -15.40 4.36 -12.56
C ASP A 149 -16.20 3.05 -12.46
N GLU A 150 -16.58 2.45 -13.59
CA GLU A 150 -17.34 1.20 -13.65
C GLU A 150 -16.50 -0.07 -13.46
N GLU A 151 -15.19 0.02 -13.64
CA GLU A 151 -14.25 -1.09 -13.44
C GLU A 151 -13.87 -1.22 -11.95
N ASP A 152 -14.22 -0.22 -11.14
CA ASP A 152 -13.97 -0.19 -9.71
C ASP A 152 -14.70 -1.30 -8.95
N THR A 153 -14.00 -1.85 -7.96
CA THR A 153 -14.51 -2.96 -7.14
C THR A 153 -15.77 -2.56 -6.36
N PRO A 154 -16.70 -3.51 -6.10
CA PRO A 154 -17.88 -3.26 -5.27
C PRO A 154 -17.55 -2.66 -3.90
N LEU A 155 -16.44 -3.06 -3.28
CA LEU A 155 -15.98 -2.50 -1.99
C LEU A 155 -15.50 -1.06 -2.11
N LYS A 156 -14.77 -0.71 -3.19
CA LYS A 156 -14.41 0.70 -3.44
C LYS A 156 -15.67 1.53 -3.66
N LEU A 157 -16.59 1.04 -4.49
CA LEU A 157 -17.86 1.72 -4.75
C LEU A 157 -18.70 1.86 -3.47
N GLU A 158 -18.71 0.87 -2.58
CA GLU A 158 -19.37 0.96 -1.27
C GLU A 158 -18.71 1.99 -0.36
N ALA A 159 -17.37 2.03 -0.32
CA ALA A 159 -16.63 3.02 0.48
C ALA A 159 -16.82 4.45 -0.04
N VAL A 160 -16.78 4.65 -1.37
CA VAL A 160 -17.10 5.94 -2.00
C VAL A 160 -18.54 6.31 -1.70
N THR A 161 -19.50 5.39 -1.88
CA THR A 161 -20.91 5.59 -1.53
C THR A 161 -21.07 6.02 -0.07
N GLY A 162 -20.39 5.34 0.86
CA GLY A 162 -20.41 5.67 2.28
C GLY A 162 -19.87 7.07 2.55
N THR A 163 -18.74 7.41 1.92
CA THR A 163 -18.11 8.73 2.04
C THR A 163 -19.04 9.83 1.49
N LEU A 164 -19.63 9.62 0.31
CA LEU A 164 -20.57 10.56 -0.32
C LEU A 164 -21.81 10.76 0.56
N LYS A 165 -22.42 9.68 1.07
CA LYS A 165 -23.60 9.75 1.94
C LYS A 165 -23.32 10.41 3.28
N GLN A 166 -22.15 10.15 3.86
CA GLN A 166 -21.77 10.72 5.14
C GLN A 166 -21.41 12.21 5.02
N HIS A 167 -20.67 12.57 3.98
CA HIS A 167 -20.00 13.87 3.91
C HIS A 167 -20.52 14.81 2.83
N LEU A 168 -21.09 14.32 1.72
CA LEU A 168 -21.63 15.15 0.62
C LEU A 168 -23.15 15.07 0.47
N ALA A 169 -23.86 14.46 1.43
CA ALA A 169 -25.30 14.64 1.56
C ALA A 169 -25.66 16.11 1.77
N TRP A 170 -26.81 16.52 1.25
CA TRP A 170 -27.35 17.85 1.51
C TRP A 170 -27.58 18.01 3.02
N PRO A 171 -27.12 19.09 3.66
CA PRO A 171 -27.21 19.23 5.11
C PRO A 171 -28.68 19.34 5.55
N ALA A 172 -29.01 18.71 6.68
CA ALA A 172 -30.34 18.79 7.27
C ALA A 172 -30.67 20.22 7.77
N ASP A 173 -29.64 20.96 8.22
CA ASP A 173 -29.72 22.38 8.55
C ASP A 173 -28.76 23.17 7.65
N ALA A 174 -29.29 23.73 6.55
CA ALA A 174 -28.52 24.56 5.63
C ALA A 174 -28.21 25.97 6.19
N GLY A 175 -28.73 26.33 7.38
CA GLY A 175 -28.46 27.59 8.05
C GLY A 175 -27.09 27.66 8.72
N ASP A 176 -26.58 26.53 9.22
CA ASP A 176 -25.23 26.43 9.82
C ASP A 176 -24.16 26.20 8.75
N ARG A 177 -23.63 27.31 8.23
CA ARG A 177 -22.65 27.32 7.14
C ARG A 177 -21.31 26.69 7.54
N ASP A 178 -20.91 26.82 8.80
CA ASP A 178 -19.61 26.32 9.24
C ASP A 178 -19.65 24.81 9.46
N ALA A 179 -20.75 24.29 10.02
CA ALA A 179 -20.99 22.85 10.07
C ALA A 179 -21.07 22.26 8.65
N TRP A 180 -21.76 22.91 7.72
CA TRP A 180 -21.83 22.46 6.31
C TRP A 180 -20.46 22.42 5.64
N ARG A 181 -19.65 23.48 5.78
CA ARG A 181 -18.27 23.49 5.26
C ARG A 181 -17.44 22.35 5.83
N GLN A 182 -17.49 22.15 7.15
CA GLN A 182 -16.73 21.08 7.80
C GLN A 182 -17.16 19.70 7.31
N GLN A 183 -18.47 19.44 7.21
CA GLN A 183 -19.01 18.17 6.73
C GLN A 183 -18.50 17.85 5.31
N TRP A 184 -18.66 18.77 4.37
CA TRP A 184 -18.28 18.53 2.97
C TRP A 184 -16.77 18.45 2.77
N ARG A 185 -15.98 19.24 3.50
CA ARG A 185 -14.51 19.19 3.46
C ARG A 185 -13.95 17.85 3.96
N GLN A 186 -14.68 17.13 4.81
CA GLN A 186 -14.25 15.80 5.29
C GLN A 186 -14.34 14.71 4.22
N ALA A 187 -15.12 14.91 3.15
CA ALA A 187 -15.12 14.00 2.01
C ALA A 187 -13.76 13.96 1.28
N PHE A 188 -12.96 15.03 1.42
CA PHE A 188 -11.74 15.27 0.65
C PHE A 188 -10.49 15.14 1.52
N THR A 189 -10.27 13.96 2.07
CA THR A 189 -9.07 13.65 2.87
C THR A 189 -7.81 13.46 2.02
N LEU A 190 -7.96 13.02 0.77
CA LEU A 190 -6.86 12.57 -0.08
C LEU A 190 -6.39 13.65 -1.08
N ARG A 191 -5.09 13.97 -1.13
CA ARG A 191 -4.52 14.88 -2.15
C ARG A 191 -4.58 14.25 -3.55
N HIS A 192 -4.75 15.05 -4.61
CA HIS A 192 -4.76 14.67 -6.04
C HIS A 192 -3.37 14.27 -6.59
N ARG A 193 -2.49 13.83 -5.69
CA ARG A 193 -1.24 13.13 -5.98
C ARG A 193 -1.07 11.88 -5.12
N GLU A 194 -2.06 11.54 -4.27
CA GLU A 194 -2.25 10.22 -3.66
C GLU A 194 -2.87 9.25 -4.69
N THR A 195 -2.34 9.30 -5.91
CA THR A 195 -2.84 8.67 -7.13
C THR A 195 -2.61 7.15 -7.17
N ILE A 196 -1.93 6.61 -6.16
CA ILE A 196 -1.61 5.19 -6.09
C ILE A 196 -2.62 4.52 -5.17
N ALA A 197 -3.72 4.10 -5.78
CA ALA A 197 -4.78 3.34 -5.13
C ALA A 197 -4.67 1.83 -5.41
N THR A 198 -3.91 1.44 -6.43
CA THR A 198 -3.77 0.04 -6.88
C THR A 198 -2.38 -0.51 -6.57
N ALA A 199 -2.30 -1.83 -6.34
CA ALA A 199 -1.05 -2.55 -6.17
C ALA A 199 -0.16 -2.42 -7.42
N LYS A 200 -0.77 -2.38 -8.61
CA LYS A 200 -0.07 -2.21 -9.88
C LYS A 200 0.62 -0.85 -9.96
N ASP A 201 -0.10 0.25 -9.76
CA ASP A 201 0.47 1.60 -9.87
C ASP A 201 1.59 1.79 -8.84
N LEU A 202 1.41 1.25 -7.63
CA LEU A 202 2.43 1.29 -6.59
C LEU A 202 3.69 0.54 -7.02
N SER A 203 3.53 -0.67 -7.56
CA SER A 203 4.65 -1.49 -8.00
C SER A 203 5.44 -0.84 -9.14
N GLU A 204 4.76 -0.21 -10.09
CA GLU A 204 5.41 0.44 -11.24
C GLU A 204 6.19 1.70 -10.83
N GLU A 205 5.63 2.55 -9.97
CA GLU A 205 6.31 3.73 -9.45
C GLU A 205 7.45 3.38 -8.49
N LEU A 206 7.23 2.42 -7.59
CA LEU A 206 8.27 1.94 -6.68
C LEU A 206 9.46 1.34 -7.46
N ALA A 207 9.19 0.61 -8.55
CA ALA A 207 10.22 0.09 -9.43
C ALA A 207 11.03 1.20 -10.13
N LYS A 208 10.38 2.30 -10.55
CA LYS A 208 11.09 3.46 -11.14
C LYS A 208 12.03 4.09 -10.14
N LEU A 209 11.57 4.31 -8.90
CA LEU A 209 12.40 4.89 -7.85
C LEU A 209 13.56 3.98 -7.47
N ALA A 210 13.32 2.68 -7.37
CA ALA A 210 14.39 1.70 -7.12
C ALA A 210 15.46 1.75 -8.24
N ARG A 211 15.07 1.82 -9.51
CA ARG A 211 16.04 1.99 -10.62
C ARG A 211 16.85 3.28 -10.48
N ASN A 212 16.20 4.38 -10.12
CA ASN A 212 16.88 5.66 -9.92
C ASN A 212 17.92 5.56 -8.79
N ILE A 213 17.58 4.90 -7.67
CA ILE A 213 18.51 4.64 -6.56
C ILE A 213 19.70 3.83 -7.06
N ARG A 214 19.47 2.73 -7.79
CA ARG A 214 20.53 1.89 -8.36
C ARG A 214 21.47 2.70 -9.26
N ASP A 215 20.90 3.46 -10.20
CA ASP A 215 21.68 4.21 -11.17
C ASP A 215 22.50 5.33 -10.50
N ARG A 216 21.96 5.94 -9.43
CA ARG A 216 22.68 6.90 -8.57
C ARG A 216 23.82 6.24 -7.81
N ILE A 217 23.62 5.04 -7.25
CA ILE A 217 24.68 4.28 -6.56
C ILE A 217 25.80 3.90 -7.51
N LEU A 218 25.47 3.40 -8.70
CA LEU A 218 26.46 3.10 -9.74
C LEU A 218 27.25 4.34 -10.15
N THR A 219 26.58 5.47 -10.28
CA THR A 219 27.24 6.74 -10.58
C THR A 219 28.17 7.15 -9.43
N ALA A 220 27.71 7.04 -8.19
CA ALA A 220 28.50 7.38 -7.02
C ALA A 220 29.74 6.49 -6.89
N LEU A 221 29.59 5.16 -6.98
CA LEU A 221 30.69 4.19 -6.89
C LEU A 221 31.79 4.44 -7.92
N ARG A 222 31.43 4.86 -9.15
CA ARG A 222 32.41 5.20 -10.20
C ARG A 222 33.37 6.33 -9.84
N PHE A 223 32.91 7.29 -9.02
CA PHE A 223 33.71 8.42 -8.59
C PHE A 223 34.19 8.29 -7.13
N GLU A 224 33.76 7.23 -6.45
CA GLU A 224 34.10 6.98 -5.06
C GLU A 224 35.48 6.30 -4.95
N THR A 225 36.21 6.64 -3.90
CA THR A 225 37.49 5.98 -3.59
C THR A 225 37.28 4.70 -2.79
N GLU A 226 38.29 3.84 -2.69
CA GLU A 226 38.21 2.62 -1.87
C GLU A 226 37.87 2.85 -0.38
N GLN A 227 38.09 4.07 0.11
CA GLN A 227 37.79 4.48 1.48
C GLN A 227 36.39 5.08 1.64
N GLY A 228 35.65 5.25 0.54
CA GLY A 228 34.32 5.84 0.54
C GLY A 228 33.27 4.93 1.18
N PRO A 229 32.18 5.52 1.67
CA PRO A 229 31.14 4.80 2.39
C PRO A 229 30.43 3.71 1.57
N LEU A 230 30.11 3.92 0.29
CA LEU A 230 29.42 2.90 -0.53
C LEU A 230 30.34 1.71 -0.85
N THR A 231 31.62 1.96 -1.07
CA THR A 231 32.63 0.93 -1.32
C THR A 231 32.90 0.08 -0.07
N LYS A 232 33.00 0.72 1.10
CA LYS A 232 33.12 0.01 2.39
C LYS A 232 31.91 -0.86 2.67
N LEU A 233 30.73 -0.33 2.36
CA LEU A 233 29.47 -1.04 2.50
C LEU A 233 29.43 -2.25 1.56
N MET A 234 29.75 -2.08 0.27
CA MET A 234 29.85 -3.19 -0.67
C MET A 234 30.81 -4.28 -0.19
N LYS A 235 31.99 -3.92 0.31
CA LYS A 235 32.96 -4.88 0.88
C LYS A 235 32.42 -5.61 2.11
N ALA A 236 31.63 -4.93 2.96
CA ALA A 236 30.97 -5.58 4.09
C ALA A 236 29.99 -6.66 3.61
N PHE A 237 29.19 -6.36 2.58
CA PHE A 237 28.27 -7.34 1.98
C PHE A 237 29.00 -8.51 1.31
N GLN A 238 30.14 -8.24 0.65
CA GLN A 238 30.98 -9.30 0.10
C GLN A 238 31.51 -10.24 1.19
N ALA A 239 31.83 -9.70 2.36
CA ALA A 239 32.36 -10.50 3.47
C ALA A 239 31.27 -11.30 4.21
N THR A 240 30.04 -10.80 4.26
CA THR A 240 28.99 -11.40 5.10
C THR A 240 27.91 -12.15 4.33
N LEU A 241 27.75 -11.92 3.02
CA LEU A 241 26.55 -12.33 2.30
C LEU A 241 26.83 -12.98 0.93
N VAL A 242 27.51 -12.28 0.02
CA VAL A 242 27.73 -12.74 -1.36
C VAL A 242 29.15 -12.40 -1.78
N HIS A 243 30.06 -13.38 -1.72
CA HIS A 243 31.49 -13.16 -1.90
C HIS A 243 31.87 -12.57 -3.27
N ASP A 244 31.14 -12.95 -4.32
CA ASP A 244 31.36 -12.58 -5.71
C ASP A 244 30.52 -11.38 -6.18
N LEU A 245 29.96 -10.60 -5.25
CA LEU A 245 29.11 -9.44 -5.53
C LEU A 245 29.90 -8.32 -6.24
N ASP A 246 29.53 -7.99 -7.48
CA ASP A 246 30.08 -6.86 -8.22
C ASP A 246 29.32 -5.54 -7.94
N GLU A 247 29.82 -4.41 -8.47
CA GLU A 247 29.20 -3.09 -8.25
C GLU A 247 27.75 -3.02 -8.73
N ALA A 248 27.45 -3.69 -9.86
CA ALA A 248 26.11 -3.76 -10.41
C ALA A 248 25.15 -4.57 -9.53
N GLY A 249 25.59 -5.74 -9.08
CA GLY A 249 24.86 -6.59 -8.15
C GLY A 249 24.65 -5.90 -6.80
N PHE A 250 25.64 -5.18 -6.30
CA PHE A 250 25.52 -4.40 -5.07
C PHE A 250 24.50 -3.27 -5.20
N ALA A 251 24.56 -2.48 -6.27
CA ALA A 251 23.61 -1.39 -6.50
C ALA A 251 22.17 -1.91 -6.66
N ASP A 252 21.98 -3.01 -7.37
CA ASP A 252 20.68 -3.68 -7.53
C ASP A 252 20.13 -4.16 -6.18
N MET A 253 20.97 -4.86 -5.41
CA MET A 253 20.59 -5.38 -4.09
C MET A 253 20.23 -4.23 -3.15
N TYR A 254 21.00 -3.15 -3.13
CA TYR A 254 20.71 -1.97 -2.31
C TYR A 254 19.34 -1.36 -2.69
N ALA A 255 19.11 -1.09 -3.97
CA ALA A 255 17.88 -0.47 -4.44
C ALA A 255 16.63 -1.29 -4.10
N GLN A 256 16.68 -2.60 -4.33
CA GLN A 256 15.57 -3.51 -4.02
C GLN A 256 15.33 -3.61 -2.51
N THR A 257 16.42 -3.65 -1.73
CA THR A 257 16.37 -3.65 -0.27
C THR A 257 15.64 -2.43 0.29
N ILE A 258 15.99 -1.23 -0.18
CA ILE A 258 15.32 0.02 0.22
C ILE A 258 13.84 -0.03 -0.16
N ALA A 259 13.53 -0.38 -1.41
CA ALA A 259 12.16 -0.39 -1.93
C ALA A 259 11.25 -1.34 -1.14
N TYR A 260 11.67 -2.61 -0.99
CA TYR A 260 10.86 -3.61 -0.28
C TYR A 260 10.89 -3.43 1.23
N GLY A 261 12.00 -2.97 1.80
CA GLY A 261 12.09 -2.70 3.22
C GLY A 261 11.11 -1.61 3.64
N LEU A 262 11.09 -0.49 2.91
CA LEU A 262 10.17 0.62 3.18
C LEU A 262 8.72 0.22 2.90
N LEU A 263 8.45 -0.49 1.80
CA LEU A 263 7.11 -1.00 1.50
C LEU A 263 6.59 -1.94 2.61
N SER A 264 7.43 -2.87 3.06
CA SER A 264 7.06 -3.81 4.12
C SER A 264 6.75 -3.08 5.43
N ALA A 265 7.57 -2.10 5.81
CA ALA A 265 7.31 -1.29 7.00
C ALA A 265 5.95 -0.58 6.91
N ARG A 266 5.63 -0.01 5.74
CA ARG A 266 4.38 0.69 5.47
C ARG A 266 3.15 -0.22 5.44
N ILE A 267 3.28 -1.47 5.00
CA ILE A 267 2.19 -2.46 4.98
C ILE A 267 1.84 -2.92 6.41
N VAL A 268 2.85 -3.10 7.27
CA VAL A 268 2.64 -3.52 8.66
C VAL A 268 1.97 -2.42 9.49
N ASP A 269 2.25 -1.15 9.18
CA ASP A 269 1.56 -0.01 9.77
C ASP A 269 0.97 0.95 8.72
N PRO A 270 -0.24 0.67 8.22
CA PRO A 270 -0.91 1.50 7.22
C PRO A 270 -1.33 2.89 7.73
N GLN A 271 -1.20 3.21 9.02
CA GLN A 271 -1.64 4.49 9.59
C GLN A 271 -0.50 5.45 9.95
N HIS A 272 0.74 4.96 10.11
CA HIS A 272 1.91 5.78 10.44
C HIS A 272 2.77 6.16 9.23
N ARG A 273 3.60 7.21 9.40
CA ARG A 273 4.58 7.67 8.40
C ARG A 273 5.77 6.71 8.32
N THR A 274 6.26 6.46 7.12
CA THR A 274 7.30 5.47 6.78
C THR A 274 8.64 5.77 7.48
N ALA A 275 8.96 7.05 7.72
CA ALA A 275 10.28 7.49 8.21
C ALA A 275 10.45 7.56 9.74
N ASP A 276 9.36 7.50 10.51
CA ASP A 276 9.41 7.80 11.95
C ASP A 276 9.59 6.54 12.82
N ASP A 277 9.34 5.35 12.27
CA ASP A 277 9.37 4.10 13.06
C ASP A 277 9.87 2.87 12.27
N PHE A 278 10.64 3.11 11.20
CA PHE A 278 11.14 2.09 10.25
C PHE A 278 11.83 0.88 10.91
N ALA A 279 12.65 1.11 11.95
CA ALA A 279 13.40 0.07 12.65
C ALA A 279 12.54 -0.79 13.60
N ALA A 280 11.37 -0.29 14.03
CA ALA A 280 10.41 -1.04 14.84
C ALA A 280 9.50 -1.93 13.97
N HIS A 281 9.26 -1.54 12.72
CA HIS A 281 8.33 -2.24 11.82
C HIS A 281 8.98 -3.36 10.99
N MET A 282 10.32 -3.38 10.87
CA MET A 282 11.11 -4.47 10.27
C MET A 282 11.44 -5.59 11.26
N ARG A 283 10.61 -5.82 12.28
CA ARG A 283 10.78 -6.88 13.30
C ARG A 283 10.93 -8.27 12.70
N THR A 284 10.28 -8.53 11.58
CA THR A 284 10.37 -9.83 10.92
C THR A 284 11.70 -10.04 10.20
N ASN A 285 12.46 -8.98 9.87
CA ASN A 285 13.69 -9.06 9.05
C ASN A 285 14.87 -8.28 9.67
N PRO A 286 15.64 -8.89 10.61
CA PRO A 286 16.77 -8.24 11.24
C PRO A 286 17.92 -7.95 10.30
N PHE A 287 18.10 -8.73 9.24
CA PHE A 287 19.13 -8.47 8.25
C PHE A 287 18.85 -7.14 7.55
N LEU A 288 17.64 -6.95 7.01
CA LEU A 288 17.19 -5.68 6.45
C LEU A 288 17.25 -4.55 7.46
N LYS A 289 16.88 -4.81 8.72
CA LYS A 289 16.96 -3.82 9.81
C LYS A 289 18.40 -3.39 10.07
N GLU A 290 19.32 -4.33 10.26
CA GLU A 290 20.74 -4.07 10.55
C GLU A 290 21.44 -3.42 9.35
N LEU A 291 21.13 -3.89 8.15
CA LEU A 291 21.60 -3.34 6.89
C LEU A 291 21.12 -1.91 6.71
N MET A 292 19.83 -1.63 6.96
CA MET A 292 19.29 -0.27 6.92
C MET A 292 19.77 0.58 8.08
N GLU A 293 19.97 0.05 9.29
CA GLU A 293 20.60 0.78 10.39
C GLU A 293 22.05 1.13 10.05
N THR A 294 22.77 0.23 9.38
CA THR A 294 24.13 0.44 8.87
C THR A 294 24.11 1.51 7.78
N PHE A 295 23.16 1.46 6.85
CA PHE A 295 22.94 2.55 5.90
C PHE A 295 22.65 3.85 6.64
N LEU A 296 21.69 3.88 7.58
CA LEU A 296 21.20 5.08 8.27
C LEU A 296 22.28 5.72 9.13
N LYS A 297 23.13 4.90 9.77
CA LYS A 297 24.32 5.34 10.50
C LYS A 297 25.40 5.85 9.56
N ALA A 298 25.61 5.19 8.42
CA ALA A 298 26.54 5.63 7.39
C ALA A 298 26.07 6.90 6.68
N GLY A 299 24.77 7.17 6.62
CA GLY A 299 24.17 8.31 5.92
C GLY A 299 23.47 9.35 6.78
N GLY A 300 23.93 9.52 8.02
CA GLY A 300 23.23 10.21 9.10
C GLY A 300 22.24 11.34 8.75
N ARG A 301 21.00 11.18 9.23
CA ARG A 301 20.12 12.30 9.64
C ARG A 301 20.94 13.20 10.58
N LYS A 302 21.47 14.32 10.07
CA LYS A 302 22.25 15.37 10.79
C LYS A 302 22.56 15.03 12.26
N GLY A 303 23.48 14.09 12.47
CA GLY A 303 24.17 13.97 13.74
C GLY A 303 25.11 15.17 13.86
N LYS A 304 25.26 15.73 15.06
CA LYS A 304 26.17 16.85 15.38
C LYS A 304 27.67 16.52 15.21
N ALA A 305 28.07 15.78 14.19
CA ALA A 305 29.45 15.51 13.82
C ALA A 305 29.56 15.54 12.30
N GLY A 306 30.17 16.59 11.75
CA GLY A 306 30.34 16.80 10.31
C GLY A 306 31.32 15.83 9.66
N GLY A 307 30.96 14.55 9.57
CA GLY A 307 31.69 13.51 8.84
C GLY A 307 31.09 13.20 7.46
N PRO A 308 31.84 12.52 6.58
CA PRO A 308 31.44 12.19 5.20
C PRO A 308 30.47 11.00 5.20
N GLY A 309 29.21 11.26 5.56
CA GLY A 309 28.15 10.26 5.47
C GLY A 309 27.55 10.16 4.06
N ILE A 310 26.81 9.07 3.80
CA ILE A 310 25.98 8.89 2.61
C ILE A 310 24.78 9.85 2.66
N ASP A 311 24.64 10.78 1.72
CA ASP A 311 23.43 11.61 1.68
C ASP A 311 22.26 10.81 1.08
N PHE A 312 21.30 10.42 1.92
CA PHE A 312 20.12 9.66 1.53
C PHE A 312 19.18 10.40 0.59
N ASP A 313 19.14 11.73 0.70
CA ASP A 313 18.34 12.56 -0.17
C ASP A 313 19.01 12.58 -1.56
N GLU A 314 20.35 12.64 -1.62
CA GLU A 314 21.10 12.50 -2.88
C GLU A 314 20.97 11.12 -3.52
N LEU A 315 20.81 10.04 -2.74
CA LEU A 315 20.57 8.69 -3.27
C LEU A 315 19.12 8.43 -3.70
N GLY A 316 18.16 9.30 -3.35
CA GLY A 316 16.75 9.17 -3.74
C GLY A 316 15.89 8.29 -2.84
N VAL A 317 16.33 8.04 -1.59
CA VAL A 317 15.54 7.26 -0.62
C VAL A 317 14.34 8.05 -0.11
N ALA A 318 14.48 9.38 0.01
CA ALA A 318 13.37 10.27 0.36
C ALA A 318 12.21 10.17 -0.64
N ASP A 319 12.49 10.01 -1.93
CA ASP A 319 11.46 9.85 -2.97
C ASP A 319 10.61 8.58 -2.73
N VAL A 320 11.21 7.50 -2.21
CA VAL A 320 10.51 6.24 -1.88
C VAL A 320 9.64 6.40 -0.64
N VAL A 321 10.17 7.07 0.39
CA VAL A 321 9.40 7.41 1.60
C VAL A 321 8.20 8.26 1.24
N ASP A 322 8.41 9.31 0.45
CA ASP A 322 7.35 10.21 -0.01
C ASP A 322 6.30 9.47 -0.82
N LEU A 323 6.71 8.55 -1.72
CA LEU A 323 5.79 7.70 -2.48
C LEU A 323 4.89 6.87 -1.55
N LEU A 324 5.47 6.20 -0.55
CA LEU A 324 4.77 5.30 0.34
C LEU A 324 3.89 6.03 1.37
N ASP A 325 4.33 7.21 1.81
CA ASP A 325 3.55 8.10 2.68
C ASP A 325 2.34 8.69 1.92
N GLN A 326 2.48 8.92 0.61
CA GLN A 326 1.42 9.43 -0.26
C GLN A 326 0.51 8.32 -0.83
N ALA A 327 0.91 7.05 -0.76
CA ALA A 327 0.09 5.95 -1.25
C ALA A 327 -1.09 5.65 -0.31
N ASN A 328 -2.27 5.35 -0.87
CA ASN A 328 -3.39 4.84 -0.07
C ASN A 328 -3.14 3.37 0.25
N MET A 329 -2.30 3.13 1.25
CA MET A 329 -1.84 1.79 1.59
C MET A 329 -2.97 0.88 2.05
N GLN A 330 -4.06 1.42 2.60
CA GLN A 330 -5.25 0.61 2.87
C GLN A 330 -5.92 0.14 1.57
N ALA A 331 -6.01 0.99 0.54
CA ALA A 331 -6.53 0.59 -0.76
C ALA A 331 -5.61 -0.43 -1.45
N VAL A 332 -4.29 -0.21 -1.39
CA VAL A 332 -3.29 -1.12 -1.95
C VAL A 332 -3.36 -2.49 -1.23
N VAL A 333 -3.35 -2.53 0.12
CA VAL A 333 -3.51 -3.76 0.93
C VAL A 333 -4.81 -4.50 0.57
N ARG A 334 -5.92 -3.79 0.36
CA ARG A 334 -7.19 -4.38 -0.08
C ARG A 334 -7.15 -4.89 -1.52
N ASP A 335 -6.42 -4.21 -2.41
CA ASP A 335 -6.24 -4.62 -3.81
C ASP A 335 -5.39 -5.89 -3.93
N PHE A 336 -4.45 -6.13 -3.00
CA PHE A 336 -3.76 -7.41 -2.94
C PHE A 336 -4.81 -8.56 -2.90
N GLY A 337 -5.72 -8.65 -1.95
CA GLY A 337 -6.59 -9.85 -1.81
C GLY A 337 -7.57 -10.23 -2.95
N ASN A 338 -7.72 -9.45 -4.03
CA ASN A 338 -8.91 -9.52 -4.90
C ASN A 338 -8.74 -10.17 -6.29
N ARG A 339 -7.52 -10.45 -6.75
CA ARG A 339 -7.32 -11.10 -8.05
C ARG A 339 -7.03 -12.59 -7.84
N ASN A 340 -8.08 -13.39 -8.05
CA ASN A 340 -8.09 -14.85 -7.98
C ASN A 340 -7.81 -15.44 -6.58
N PRO A 341 -8.79 -16.07 -5.90
CA PRO A 341 -8.56 -16.78 -4.62
C PRO A 341 -7.53 -17.92 -4.68
N GLN A 342 -7.09 -18.28 -5.90
CA GLN A 342 -6.10 -19.30 -6.23
C GLN A 342 -4.69 -18.72 -6.42
N GLU A 343 -4.56 -17.40 -6.61
CA GLU A 343 -3.29 -16.73 -6.92
C GLU A 343 -2.86 -15.85 -5.74
N ASP A 344 -1.55 -15.74 -5.54
CA ASP A 344 -0.99 -14.98 -4.42
C ASP A 344 -0.78 -13.52 -4.87
N PRO A 345 -1.44 -12.56 -4.24
CA PRO A 345 -1.42 -11.20 -4.75
C PRO A 345 -0.13 -10.45 -4.51
N VAL A 346 0.65 -10.87 -3.52
CA VAL A 346 2.00 -10.32 -3.33
C VAL A 346 2.88 -10.74 -4.49
N ILE A 347 2.62 -11.93 -5.08
CA ILE A 347 3.30 -12.37 -6.31
C ILE A 347 2.95 -11.43 -7.47
N HIS A 348 1.69 -11.06 -7.69
CA HIS A 348 1.35 -10.14 -8.79
C HIS A 348 1.97 -8.75 -8.64
N PHE A 349 1.97 -8.19 -7.43
CA PHE A 349 2.69 -6.95 -7.14
C PHE A 349 4.17 -7.10 -7.48
N TYR A 350 4.77 -8.21 -7.10
CA TYR A 350 6.18 -8.49 -7.39
C TYR A 350 6.44 -8.65 -8.89
N GLU A 351 5.57 -9.32 -9.63
CA GLU A 351 5.69 -9.47 -11.07
C GLU A 351 5.61 -8.13 -11.79
N HIS A 352 4.68 -7.27 -11.38
CA HIS A 352 4.58 -5.92 -11.92
C HIS A 352 5.80 -5.08 -11.57
N PHE A 353 6.29 -5.16 -10.33
CA PHE A 353 7.54 -4.50 -9.92
C PHE A 353 8.72 -4.98 -10.77
N LEU A 354 8.95 -6.29 -10.89
CA LEU A 354 10.08 -6.83 -11.65
C LEU A 354 10.00 -6.47 -13.13
N ALA A 355 8.80 -6.57 -13.73
CA ALA A 355 8.59 -6.22 -15.12
C ALA A 355 8.89 -4.74 -15.38
N ALA A 356 8.58 -3.87 -14.42
CA ALA A 356 8.91 -2.46 -14.47
C ALA A 356 10.40 -2.22 -14.17
N TYR A 357 11.00 -2.92 -13.20
CA TYR A 357 12.35 -2.73 -12.67
C TYR A 357 13.45 -3.22 -13.62
N ASP A 358 13.33 -4.46 -14.10
CA ASP A 358 14.27 -5.01 -15.06
C ASP A 358 13.66 -6.19 -15.84
N LYS A 359 13.34 -5.93 -17.12
CA LYS A 359 12.74 -6.93 -18.02
C LYS A 359 13.66 -8.13 -18.31
N LYS A 360 14.99 -8.00 -18.17
CA LYS A 360 15.94 -9.10 -18.40
C LYS A 360 16.04 -10.03 -17.19
N GLN A 361 16.00 -9.48 -15.97
CA GLN A 361 16.10 -10.28 -14.74
C GLN A 361 14.97 -11.30 -14.55
N LYS A 362 13.79 -11.10 -15.18
CA LYS A 362 12.67 -12.07 -15.10
C LYS A 362 13.02 -13.43 -15.73
N LEU A 363 13.77 -13.44 -16.83
CA LEU A 363 14.18 -14.67 -17.54
C LEU A 363 15.46 -15.26 -16.94
N ASP A 364 16.43 -14.41 -16.58
CA ASP A 364 17.76 -14.87 -16.15
C ASP A 364 17.77 -15.40 -14.71
N ARG A 365 16.83 -14.98 -13.84
CA ARG A 365 16.80 -15.41 -12.42
C ARG A 365 15.90 -16.60 -12.11
N GLY A 366 15.21 -17.18 -13.11
CA GLY A 366 14.48 -18.46 -12.94
C GLY A 366 13.53 -18.51 -11.75
N VAL A 367 12.82 -17.42 -11.43
CA VAL A 367 11.86 -17.40 -10.30
C VAL A 367 10.62 -18.20 -10.71
N PHE A 368 10.60 -19.49 -10.36
CA PHE A 368 9.47 -20.38 -10.60
C PHE A 368 8.50 -20.31 -9.42
N TYR A 369 7.22 -20.05 -9.70
CA TYR A 369 6.18 -20.09 -8.67
C TYR A 369 5.61 -21.51 -8.58
N THR A 370 5.69 -22.09 -7.38
CA THR A 370 5.03 -23.37 -7.10
C THR A 370 3.51 -23.16 -7.02
N PRO A 371 2.70 -23.86 -7.82
CA PRO A 371 1.25 -23.71 -7.78
C PRO A 371 0.70 -24.03 -6.38
N LEU A 372 -0.18 -23.17 -5.88
CA LEU A 372 -0.74 -23.30 -4.53
C LEU A 372 -1.42 -24.65 -4.25
N PRO A 373 -2.12 -25.31 -5.20
CA PRO A 373 -2.65 -26.65 -4.99
C PRO A 373 -1.57 -27.70 -4.67
N VAL A 374 -0.38 -27.58 -5.26
CA VAL A 374 0.75 -28.49 -5.01
C VAL A 374 1.31 -28.24 -3.61
N VAL A 375 1.50 -26.97 -3.24
CA VAL A 375 1.98 -26.59 -1.91
C VAL A 375 1.02 -27.12 -0.83
N ARG A 376 -0.28 -26.88 -0.98
CA ARG A 376 -1.32 -27.37 -0.07
C ARG A 376 -1.32 -28.88 0.07
N PHE A 377 -1.20 -29.60 -1.04
CA PHE A 377 -1.14 -31.06 -1.04
C PHE A 377 0.04 -31.57 -0.21
N ILE A 378 1.24 -31.01 -0.43
CA ILE A 378 2.45 -31.40 0.29
C ILE A 378 2.33 -31.07 1.79
N VAL A 379 1.96 -29.82 2.12
CA VAL A 379 1.86 -29.36 3.53
C VAL A 379 0.83 -30.18 4.30
N LYS A 380 -0.34 -30.45 3.70
CA LYS A 380 -1.36 -31.30 4.31
C LYS A 380 -0.88 -32.75 4.47
N GLY A 381 -0.20 -33.30 3.46
CA GLY A 381 0.35 -34.65 3.55
C GLY A 381 1.35 -34.81 4.70
N VAL A 382 2.18 -33.79 4.95
CA VAL A 382 3.10 -33.77 6.11
C VAL A 382 2.32 -33.68 7.43
N ASP A 383 1.31 -32.80 7.52
CA ASP A 383 0.44 -32.66 8.70
C ASP A 383 -0.26 -33.99 9.05
N ASP A 384 -0.78 -34.68 8.04
CA ASP A 384 -1.44 -35.98 8.20
C ASP A 384 -0.43 -37.06 8.66
N GLN A 385 0.78 -37.09 8.10
CA GLN A 385 1.81 -38.07 8.49
C GLN A 385 2.30 -37.87 9.94
N LEU A 386 2.39 -36.62 10.41
CA LEU A 386 2.73 -36.30 11.80
C LEU A 386 1.65 -36.84 12.76
N ARG A 387 0.38 -36.75 12.36
CA ARG A 387 -0.72 -37.32 13.15
C ARG A 387 -0.69 -38.84 13.18
N THR A 388 -0.56 -39.49 12.03
CA THR A 388 -0.73 -40.95 11.93
C THR A 388 0.49 -41.74 12.37
N GLU A 389 1.71 -41.33 12.00
CA GLU A 389 2.93 -42.12 12.26
C GLU A 389 3.70 -41.67 13.51
N PHE A 390 3.58 -40.40 13.88
CA PHE A 390 4.28 -39.83 15.04
C PHE A 390 3.35 -39.67 16.26
N GLY A 391 2.04 -39.84 16.07
CA GLY A 391 1.05 -39.71 17.15
C GLY A 391 0.94 -38.28 17.68
N LEU A 392 1.25 -37.29 16.85
CA LEU A 392 1.15 -35.86 17.17
C LEU A 392 -0.23 -35.36 16.77
N GLU A 393 -1.19 -35.37 17.70
CA GLU A 393 -2.61 -35.13 17.42
C GLU A 393 -2.87 -33.80 16.68
N ASP A 394 -2.07 -32.78 16.98
CA ASP A 394 -2.19 -31.44 16.38
C ASP A 394 -1.41 -31.29 15.06
N GLY A 395 -0.74 -32.35 14.59
CA GLY A 395 0.05 -32.37 13.36
C GLY A 395 1.20 -31.35 13.40
N LEU A 396 1.27 -30.47 12.41
CA LEU A 396 2.26 -29.38 12.35
C LEU A 396 2.16 -28.39 13.52
N ALA A 397 0.99 -28.30 14.16
CA ALA A 397 0.74 -27.39 15.28
C ALA A 397 1.14 -27.97 16.66
N ASP A 398 1.59 -29.23 16.71
CA ASP A 398 1.87 -29.93 17.96
C ASP A 398 3.04 -29.28 18.73
N THR A 399 2.92 -29.20 20.05
CA THR A 399 3.92 -28.60 20.96
C THR A 399 4.63 -29.66 21.80
N THR A 400 4.53 -30.93 21.42
CA THR A 400 5.30 -32.01 22.05
C THR A 400 6.79 -31.72 21.88
N THR A 401 7.50 -31.73 23.00
CA THR A 401 8.94 -31.45 23.04
C THR A 401 9.77 -32.69 22.72
N TRP A 402 11.05 -32.50 22.39
CA TRP A 402 11.99 -33.60 22.17
C TRP A 402 12.06 -34.56 23.37
N GLY A 403 12.06 -34.03 24.60
CA GLY A 403 12.08 -34.82 25.83
C GLY A 403 10.83 -35.69 25.98
N GLN A 404 9.65 -35.10 25.80
CA GLN A 404 8.37 -35.82 25.88
C GLN A 404 8.26 -36.92 24.81
N LEU A 405 8.74 -36.68 23.59
CA LEU A 405 8.68 -37.70 22.55
C LEU A 405 9.71 -38.82 22.78
N ALA A 406 10.91 -38.49 23.26
CA ALA A 406 11.94 -39.48 23.60
C ALA A 406 11.51 -40.43 24.74
N GLU A 407 10.68 -39.96 25.68
CA GLU A 407 10.06 -40.82 26.71
C GLU A 407 9.08 -41.84 26.10
N ARG A 408 8.33 -41.44 25.06
CA ARG A 408 7.36 -42.29 24.36
C ARG A 408 8.02 -43.25 23.37
N ARG A 409 9.13 -42.82 22.73
CA ARG A 409 9.83 -43.52 21.65
C ARG A 409 11.29 -43.76 22.05
N LYS A 410 11.57 -44.94 22.60
CA LYS A 410 12.89 -45.31 23.15
C LYS A 410 14.03 -45.37 22.12
N ASP A 411 13.68 -45.46 20.83
CA ASP A 411 14.59 -45.42 19.69
C ASP A 411 15.03 -43.99 19.32
N LEU A 412 14.29 -42.97 19.78
CA LEU A 412 14.57 -41.58 19.48
C LEU A 412 15.67 -41.02 20.39
N LYS A 413 16.77 -40.56 19.81
CA LYS A 413 17.84 -39.86 20.53
C LYS A 413 17.77 -38.36 20.24
N ILE A 414 17.86 -37.54 21.27
CA ILE A 414 17.91 -36.09 21.12
C ILE A 414 19.23 -35.71 20.42
N PRO A 415 19.19 -35.00 19.28
CA PRO A 415 20.39 -34.60 18.56
C PRO A 415 21.30 -33.69 19.40
N LYS A 416 22.61 -33.76 19.15
CA LYS A 416 23.58 -32.88 19.82
C LYS A 416 23.26 -31.42 19.47
N GLY A 417 23.11 -30.58 20.50
CA GLY A 417 22.78 -29.16 20.34
C GLY A 417 21.28 -28.84 20.42
N VAL A 418 20.41 -29.85 20.54
CA VAL A 418 18.98 -29.68 20.77
C VAL A 418 18.67 -29.85 22.25
N THR A 419 17.86 -28.96 22.82
CA THR A 419 17.44 -29.05 24.23
C THR A 419 16.17 -29.90 24.37
N PRO A 420 15.97 -30.64 25.48
CA PRO A 420 14.79 -31.49 25.65
C PRO A 420 13.46 -30.74 25.68
N ASP A 421 13.46 -29.46 26.03
CA ASP A 421 12.29 -28.57 26.09
C ASP A 421 11.93 -27.94 24.73
N GLN A 422 12.77 -28.09 23.70
CA GLN A 422 12.47 -27.60 22.37
C GLN A 422 11.33 -28.41 21.73
N ASP A 423 10.42 -27.73 21.05
CA ASP A 423 9.38 -28.35 20.22
C ASP A 423 10.00 -29.35 19.22
N PHE A 424 9.47 -30.58 19.17
CA PHE A 424 9.98 -31.64 18.32
C PHE A 424 9.84 -31.29 16.83
N VAL A 425 8.68 -30.75 16.44
CA VAL A 425 8.39 -30.39 15.05
C VAL A 425 9.14 -29.10 14.70
N GLN A 426 10.05 -29.21 13.72
CA GLN A 426 10.78 -28.10 13.12
C GLN A 426 10.51 -28.10 11.61
N VAL A 427 10.31 -26.92 11.02
CA VAL A 427 10.02 -26.76 9.60
C VAL A 427 11.15 -25.99 8.95
N LEU A 428 11.76 -26.58 7.92
CA LEU A 428 12.79 -25.93 7.13
C LEU A 428 12.39 -25.96 5.65
N ASP A 429 12.38 -24.79 5.04
CA ASP A 429 12.28 -24.62 3.59
C ASP A 429 13.65 -24.17 3.05
N PRO A 430 14.48 -25.08 2.52
CA PRO A 430 15.87 -24.78 2.15
C PRO A 430 16.00 -23.92 0.88
N ALA A 431 14.92 -23.71 0.15
CA ALA A 431 14.89 -22.87 -1.05
C ALA A 431 13.54 -22.13 -1.10
N THR A 432 13.36 -21.24 -0.13
CA THR A 432 12.03 -20.75 0.22
C THR A 432 11.40 -19.84 -0.83
N GLY A 433 12.20 -19.25 -1.71
CA GLY A 433 11.72 -18.33 -2.72
C GLY A 433 10.95 -17.18 -2.07
N THR A 434 9.69 -17.03 -2.45
CA THR A 434 8.77 -16.05 -1.89
C THR A 434 8.06 -16.52 -0.61
N GLY A 435 8.46 -17.65 -0.01
CA GLY A 435 7.94 -18.14 1.27
C GLY A 435 6.60 -18.87 1.20
N THR A 436 6.17 -19.35 0.02
CA THR A 436 4.83 -19.92 -0.18
C THR A 436 4.56 -21.14 0.71
N PHE A 437 5.52 -22.05 0.89
CA PHE A 437 5.37 -23.19 1.80
C PHE A 437 5.20 -22.74 3.25
N LEU A 438 6.03 -21.81 3.72
CA LEU A 438 5.97 -21.31 5.09
C LEU A 438 4.64 -20.60 5.38
N VAL A 439 4.11 -19.82 4.42
CA VAL A 439 2.81 -19.16 4.53
C VAL A 439 1.66 -20.16 4.63
N GLU A 440 1.69 -21.24 3.85
CA GLU A 440 0.68 -22.30 3.90
C GLU A 440 0.76 -23.07 5.22
N VAL A 441 1.98 -23.38 5.71
CA VAL A 441 2.19 -23.99 7.03
C VAL A 441 1.59 -23.13 8.15
N ILE A 442 1.82 -21.82 8.15
CA ILE A 442 1.19 -20.90 9.12
C ILE A 442 -0.33 -20.98 9.04
N GLY A 443 -0.88 -20.98 7.82
CA GLY A 443 -2.32 -21.10 7.59
C GLY A 443 -2.91 -22.37 8.17
N LEU A 444 -2.29 -23.52 7.91
CA LEU A 444 -2.77 -24.82 8.40
C LEU A 444 -2.63 -24.93 9.93
N ILE A 445 -1.52 -24.48 10.50
CA ILE A 445 -1.33 -24.45 11.96
C ILE A 445 -2.41 -23.60 12.63
N HIS A 446 -2.68 -22.39 12.12
CA HIS A 446 -3.73 -21.54 12.65
C HIS A 446 -5.11 -22.23 12.61
N GLN A 447 -5.46 -22.86 11.48
CA GLN A 447 -6.71 -23.59 11.35
C GLN A 447 -6.84 -24.73 12.37
N ASN A 448 -5.78 -25.52 12.54
CA ASN A 448 -5.72 -26.62 13.51
C ASN A 448 -5.91 -26.11 14.95
N MET A 449 -5.19 -25.06 15.33
CA MET A 449 -5.27 -24.49 16.69
C MET A 449 -6.63 -23.84 16.98
N VAL A 450 -7.18 -23.08 16.04
CA VAL A 450 -8.53 -22.51 16.18
C VAL A 450 -9.58 -23.60 16.32
N ALA A 451 -9.50 -24.67 15.51
CA ALA A 451 -10.41 -25.80 15.62
C ALA A 451 -10.30 -26.50 16.99
N LYS A 452 -9.08 -26.70 17.50
CA LYS A 452 -8.82 -27.25 18.83
C LYS A 452 -9.42 -26.38 19.94
N TRP A 453 -9.14 -25.08 19.95
CA TRP A 453 -9.62 -24.17 20.99
C TRP A 453 -11.14 -23.97 20.95
N ARG A 454 -11.75 -24.00 19.76
CA ARG A 454 -13.22 -24.01 19.63
C ARG A 454 -13.83 -25.28 20.23
N LYS A 455 -13.24 -26.46 20.00
CA LYS A 455 -13.67 -27.72 20.64
C LYS A 455 -13.53 -27.67 22.17
N GLN A 456 -12.60 -26.88 22.70
CA GLN A 456 -12.43 -26.63 24.13
C GLN A 456 -13.40 -25.56 24.69
N GLY A 457 -14.29 -25.00 23.86
CA GLY A 457 -15.31 -24.04 24.28
C GLY A 457 -14.81 -22.59 24.38
N HIS A 458 -13.65 -22.26 23.82
CA HIS A 458 -13.15 -20.89 23.82
C HIS A 458 -13.84 -20.03 22.76
N GLY A 459 -14.28 -18.82 23.15
CA GLY A 459 -14.82 -17.82 22.23
C GLY A 459 -13.72 -17.02 21.50
N GLU A 460 -14.12 -16.27 20.47
CA GLU A 460 -13.20 -15.54 19.55
C GLU A 460 -12.17 -14.66 20.27
N LYS A 461 -12.58 -13.92 21.30
CA LYS A 461 -11.65 -13.08 22.09
C LYS A 461 -10.54 -13.93 22.74
N LYS A 462 -10.90 -15.07 23.33
CA LYS A 462 -9.93 -15.94 24.01
C LYS A 462 -9.03 -16.67 23.01
N ILE A 463 -9.57 -17.08 21.87
CA ILE A 463 -8.79 -17.65 20.77
C ILE A 463 -7.73 -16.65 20.28
N GLY A 464 -8.09 -15.38 20.12
CA GLY A 464 -7.14 -14.32 19.76
C GLY A 464 -6.00 -14.18 20.78
N GLU A 465 -6.30 -14.22 22.08
CA GLU A 465 -5.27 -14.20 23.14
C GLU A 465 -4.35 -15.43 23.06
N LEU A 466 -4.92 -16.63 22.92
CA LEU A 466 -4.18 -17.88 22.82
C LEU A 466 -3.29 -17.93 21.58
N TRP A 467 -3.79 -17.44 20.44
CA TRP A 467 -2.99 -17.33 19.22
C TRP A 467 -1.80 -16.39 19.39
N ASN A 468 -2.02 -15.22 19.99
CA ASN A 468 -0.95 -14.26 20.25
C ASN A 468 0.09 -14.76 21.27
N ALA A 469 -0.26 -15.71 22.14
CA ALA A 469 0.70 -16.41 23.00
C ALA A 469 1.43 -17.55 22.27
N TYR A 470 0.71 -18.33 21.45
CA TYR A 470 1.23 -19.48 20.72
C TYR A 470 2.26 -19.09 19.66
N VAL A 471 2.00 -18.03 18.89
CA VAL A 471 2.84 -17.60 17.76
C VAL A 471 4.32 -17.38 18.17
N PRO A 472 4.64 -16.55 19.17
CA PRO A 472 6.04 -16.32 19.55
C PRO A 472 6.67 -17.47 20.32
N ALA A 473 5.88 -18.27 21.05
CA ALA A 473 6.40 -19.39 21.85
C ALA A 473 6.72 -20.62 21.00
N HIS A 474 5.88 -20.92 20.02
CA HIS A 474 5.89 -22.20 19.32
C HIS A 474 6.02 -22.05 17.80
N LEU A 475 5.27 -21.15 17.17
CA LEU A 475 5.26 -21.02 15.71
C LEU A 475 6.54 -20.38 15.14
N LEU A 476 6.88 -19.16 15.55
CA LEU A 476 8.02 -18.43 15.00
C LEU A 476 9.36 -19.15 15.24
N PRO A 477 9.62 -19.75 16.42
CA PRO A 477 10.87 -20.45 16.66
C PRO A 477 11.08 -21.69 15.77
N ARG A 478 10.01 -22.33 15.28
CA ARG A 478 10.09 -23.56 14.50
C ARG A 478 10.10 -23.37 12.98
N LEU A 479 9.84 -22.17 12.48
CA LEU A 479 9.79 -21.86 11.05
C LEU A 479 11.13 -21.32 10.56
N HIS A 480 11.80 -22.08 9.68
CA HIS A 480 13.08 -21.72 9.08
C HIS A 480 12.98 -21.72 7.55
N GLY A 481 13.66 -20.77 6.92
CA GLY A 481 13.74 -20.70 5.46
C GLY A 481 15.07 -20.16 4.98
N PHE A 482 15.60 -20.67 3.88
CA PHE A 482 16.79 -20.14 3.23
C PHE A 482 16.44 -19.66 1.84
N GLU A 483 16.96 -18.49 1.47
CA GLU A 483 16.79 -17.92 0.13
C GLU A 483 18.10 -17.33 -0.34
N LEU A 484 18.44 -17.50 -1.61
CA LEU A 484 19.68 -16.98 -2.18
C LEU A 484 19.52 -15.53 -2.67
N MET A 485 18.32 -15.17 -3.14
CA MET A 485 18.06 -13.88 -3.79
C MET A 485 17.37 -12.88 -2.86
N MET A 486 17.85 -11.63 -2.88
CA MET A 486 17.35 -10.57 -2.00
C MET A 486 15.85 -10.25 -2.18
N ALA A 487 15.35 -10.23 -3.41
CA ALA A 487 13.95 -9.88 -3.65
C ALA A 487 12.96 -10.97 -3.19
N PRO A 488 13.10 -12.26 -3.58
CA PRO A 488 12.29 -13.33 -3.02
C PRO A 488 12.38 -13.40 -1.49
N TYR A 489 13.57 -13.18 -0.93
CA TYR A 489 13.78 -13.08 0.52
C TYR A 489 12.92 -11.99 1.17
N ALA A 490 12.97 -10.77 0.66
CA ALA A 490 12.17 -9.66 1.20
C ALA A 490 10.66 -9.95 1.09
N ILE A 491 10.23 -10.58 0.00
CA ILE A 491 8.84 -10.95 -0.25
C ILE A 491 8.37 -12.05 0.70
N ALA A 492 9.22 -13.05 0.98
CA ALA A 492 8.91 -14.09 1.95
C ALA A 492 8.60 -13.48 3.33
N HIS A 493 9.41 -12.51 3.76
CA HIS A 493 9.16 -11.76 4.99
C HIS A 493 7.85 -10.96 4.96
N LEU A 494 7.56 -10.27 3.86
CA LEU A 494 6.31 -9.54 3.68
C LEU A 494 5.09 -10.47 3.74
N LYS A 495 5.11 -11.58 2.99
CA LYS A 495 4.02 -12.56 2.93
C LYS A 495 3.77 -13.21 4.29
N ILE A 496 4.82 -13.57 5.02
CA ILE A 496 4.68 -14.11 6.38
C ILE A 496 4.10 -13.06 7.33
N GLY A 497 4.57 -11.81 7.26
CA GLY A 497 4.02 -10.71 8.06
C GLY A 497 2.53 -10.50 7.82
N LEU A 498 2.12 -10.41 6.55
CA LEU A 498 0.71 -10.30 6.15
C LEU A 498 -0.10 -11.51 6.65
N LYS A 499 0.41 -12.72 6.44
CA LYS A 499 -0.28 -13.94 6.87
C LYS A 499 -0.51 -13.98 8.37
N LEU A 500 0.49 -13.60 9.17
CA LEU A 500 0.36 -13.52 10.62
C LEU A 500 -0.67 -12.45 11.02
N TYR A 501 -0.66 -11.29 10.39
CA TYR A 501 -1.63 -10.22 10.65
C TYR A 501 -3.08 -10.67 10.37
N GLU A 502 -3.31 -11.34 9.22
CA GLU A 502 -4.61 -11.91 8.83
C GLU A 502 -5.13 -12.93 9.85
N THR A 503 -4.25 -13.73 10.45
CA THR A 503 -4.62 -14.69 11.51
C THR A 503 -4.94 -14.03 12.86
N GLY A 504 -4.88 -12.70 12.97
CA GLY A 504 -5.16 -11.99 14.21
C GLY A 504 -3.93 -11.79 15.12
N TYR A 505 -2.72 -12.12 14.66
CA TYR A 505 -1.49 -11.80 15.41
C TYR A 505 -1.26 -10.29 15.44
N ARG A 506 -0.75 -9.77 16.55
CA ARG A 506 -0.56 -8.34 16.81
C ARG A 506 0.87 -7.96 17.18
N PHE A 507 1.85 -8.81 16.88
CA PHE A 507 3.28 -8.47 16.95
C PHE A 507 3.76 -7.88 18.29
N GLY A 508 3.20 -8.37 19.41
CA GLY A 508 3.55 -7.93 20.76
C GLY A 508 4.88 -8.46 21.31
N SER A 509 5.65 -9.21 20.51
CA SER A 509 6.95 -9.78 20.88
C SER A 509 8.02 -9.43 19.87
N GLU A 510 9.29 -9.53 20.28
CA GLU A 510 10.46 -9.37 19.41
C GLU A 510 10.84 -10.65 18.64
N GLN A 511 10.04 -11.73 18.75
CA GLN A 511 10.28 -12.94 17.97
C GLN A 511 10.00 -12.71 16.49
N ARG A 512 10.74 -13.43 15.63
CA ARG A 512 10.70 -13.25 14.17
C ARG A 512 10.63 -14.58 13.42
N ALA A 513 10.24 -14.50 12.15
CA ALA A 513 10.47 -15.59 11.20
C ALA A 513 11.99 -15.78 10.98
N ARG A 514 12.44 -17.03 11.01
CA ARG A 514 13.85 -17.39 10.83
C ARG A 514 14.15 -17.68 9.36
N ILE A 515 13.90 -16.70 8.51
CA ILE A 515 14.33 -16.74 7.11
C ILE A 515 15.71 -16.07 7.02
N TYR A 516 16.61 -16.67 6.23
CA TYR A 516 17.98 -16.21 6.04
C TYR A 516 18.29 -16.08 4.55
N LEU A 517 18.99 -14.99 4.22
CA LEU A 517 19.54 -14.77 2.89
C LEU A 517 20.90 -15.47 2.81
N THR A 518 20.93 -16.67 2.25
CA THR A 518 22.10 -17.56 2.23
C THR A 518 21.97 -18.60 1.14
N ASN A 519 23.11 -19.14 0.70
CA ASN A 519 23.13 -20.35 -0.09
C ASN A 519 23.00 -21.57 0.83
N SER A 520 21.95 -22.38 0.65
CA SER A 520 21.72 -23.57 1.48
C SER A 520 22.77 -24.68 1.29
N LEU A 521 23.60 -24.59 0.24
CA LEU A 521 24.65 -25.56 -0.08
C LEU A 521 26.06 -25.10 0.31
N GLU A 522 26.20 -23.83 0.73
CA GLU A 522 27.49 -23.27 1.12
C GLU A 522 27.79 -23.62 2.59
N GLN A 523 29.03 -24.05 2.86
CA GLN A 523 29.47 -24.59 4.16
C GLN A 523 30.18 -23.56 5.02
#